data_AF-A0A4D9CX68-F1
#
_entry.id   AF-A0A4D9CX68-F1
#
_cell.length_a   1.000
_cell.length_b   1.000
_cell.length_c   1.000
_cell.angle_alpha   90.00
_cell.angle_beta   90.00
_cell.angle_gamma   90.00
#
_symmetry.space_group_name_H-M   'P 1'
#
loop_
_entity.id
_entity.type
_entity.pdbx_description
1 polymer ?
#
loop_
_entity_poly.entity_id
_entity_poly.type
_entity_poly.pdbx_seq_one_letter_code
_entity_poly.pdbx_strand_id
1 'polypeptide(L)'
;MQPPQQDSLPPAPDASSANDATVTAYVVFQCAECRRIVGDSLGLSSADEDLRHITLRGACGIVRGPCTRTSEEGNDRGSTFHELFCEGCSTLLGKVYLTTPPRLDGARNLFTLSTDALESFELGTYDHVCEVPQPVMAAPIPSSESGESSISIKAMQMELVKVQNMMLVFHDRISGLERALKTGTVGARTGGGTRRGAWGVDGTETTAAGGPTFKRKK
;
A
#
# COMPACT_ATOMS: atom_id res chain seq x y z
N MET A 1 60.32 7.79 -36.09
CA MET A 1 59.20 8.61 -35.57
C MET A 1 57.98 8.26 -36.39
N GLN A 2 57.21 7.29 -35.92
CA GLN A 2 56.06 6.71 -36.61
C GLN A 2 54.81 7.17 -35.83
N PRO A 3 53.74 7.62 -36.51
CA PRO A 3 52.57 8.15 -35.81
C PRO A 3 51.82 7.03 -35.07
N PRO A 4 51.12 7.35 -33.96
CA PRO A 4 50.43 6.34 -33.16
C PRO A 4 49.25 5.77 -33.95
N GLN A 5 49.10 4.44 -33.90
CA GLN A 5 47.98 3.73 -34.46
C GLN A 5 46.72 4.01 -33.63
N GLN A 6 45.64 4.39 -34.29
CA GLN A 6 44.31 4.53 -33.68
C GLN A 6 43.71 3.13 -33.54
N ASP A 7 43.59 2.64 -32.30
CA ASP A 7 42.78 1.47 -31.97
C ASP A 7 41.31 1.83 -32.17
N SER A 8 40.70 1.18 -33.16
CA SER A 8 39.28 1.22 -33.46
C SER A 8 38.49 0.56 -32.34
N LEU A 9 37.64 1.35 -31.67
CA LEU A 9 36.59 0.88 -30.77
C LEU A 9 35.70 -0.15 -31.46
N PRO A 10 35.31 -1.25 -30.80
CA PRO A 10 34.31 -2.16 -31.33
C PRO A 10 32.93 -1.49 -31.37
N PRO A 11 32.10 -1.80 -32.39
CA PRO A 11 30.74 -1.26 -32.49
C PRO A 11 29.90 -1.72 -31.29
N ALA A 12 29.08 -0.79 -30.81
CA ALA A 12 28.10 -1.04 -29.74
C ALA A 12 27.22 -2.25 -30.09
N PRO A 13 26.88 -3.12 -29.13
CA PRO A 13 25.90 -4.15 -29.38
C PRO A 13 24.54 -3.49 -29.64
N ASP A 14 24.02 -3.72 -30.84
CA ASP A 14 22.66 -3.39 -31.25
C ASP A 14 21.66 -4.15 -30.37
N ALA A 15 21.26 -3.53 -29.26
CA ALA A 15 20.14 -3.97 -28.45
C ALA A 15 18.82 -3.59 -29.14
N SER A 16 18.50 -4.30 -30.22
CA SER A 16 17.14 -4.36 -30.74
C SER A 16 16.41 -5.56 -30.11
N SER A 17 15.14 -5.35 -29.76
CA SER A 17 14.19 -6.33 -29.21
C SER A 17 14.20 -6.55 -27.68
N ALA A 18 13.83 -5.53 -26.91
CA ALA A 18 12.97 -5.75 -25.75
C ALA A 18 11.63 -5.05 -26.04
N ASN A 19 10.56 -5.83 -26.14
CA ASN A 19 9.21 -5.35 -26.36
C ASN A 19 8.84 -4.32 -25.29
N ASP A 20 8.84 -3.04 -25.63
CA ASP A 20 8.26 -1.96 -24.82
C ASP A 20 6.73 -1.97 -24.99
N ALA A 21 6.12 -3.11 -24.64
CA ALA A 21 4.77 -3.07 -24.12
C ALA A 21 4.93 -2.83 -22.63
N THR A 22 5.02 -1.57 -22.23
CA THR A 22 4.96 -1.15 -20.82
C THR A 22 3.55 -1.41 -20.29
N VAL A 23 3.26 -2.70 -20.14
CA VAL A 23 2.24 -3.24 -19.25
C VAL A 23 2.71 -2.82 -17.86
N THR A 24 2.28 -1.63 -17.43
CA THR A 24 2.47 -1.13 -16.06
C THR A 24 1.54 -1.91 -15.15
N ALA A 25 1.82 -3.20 -15.00
CA ALA A 25 1.10 -4.07 -14.09
C ALA A 25 1.38 -3.60 -12.66
N TYR A 26 0.31 -3.24 -11.95
CA TYR A 26 0.41 -2.92 -10.53
C TYR A 26 0.54 -4.22 -9.74
N VAL A 27 1.46 -4.25 -8.79
CA VAL A 27 1.69 -5.43 -7.96
C VAL A 27 1.25 -5.11 -6.55
N VAL A 28 0.48 -6.00 -5.94
CA VAL A 28 0.04 -5.91 -4.55
C VAL A 28 0.79 -6.95 -3.73
N PHE A 29 1.39 -6.52 -2.63
CA PHE A 29 2.11 -7.38 -1.69
C PHE A 29 1.16 -7.83 -0.57
N GLN A 30 1.09 -9.13 -0.34
CA GLN A 30 0.24 -9.77 0.66
C GLN A 30 1.09 -10.61 1.61
N CYS A 31 0.65 -10.76 2.86
CA CYS A 31 1.26 -11.71 3.78
C CYS A 31 1.05 -13.14 3.28
N ALA A 32 2.12 -13.94 3.23
CA ALA A 32 2.06 -15.32 2.71
C ALA A 32 1.13 -16.25 3.52
N GLU A 33 0.92 -15.99 4.81
CA GLU A 33 0.10 -16.85 5.67
C GLU A 33 -1.38 -16.48 5.68
N CYS A 34 -1.71 -15.20 5.89
CA CYS A 34 -3.09 -14.75 6.06
C CYS A 34 -3.64 -13.94 4.88
N ARG A 35 -2.85 -13.77 3.81
CA ARG A 35 -3.19 -13.00 2.59
C ARG A 35 -3.66 -11.57 2.85
N ARG A 36 -3.27 -11.00 3.99
CA ARG A 36 -3.57 -9.59 4.29
C ARG A 36 -2.68 -8.73 3.41
N ILE A 37 -3.27 -7.75 2.73
CA ILE A 37 -2.54 -6.77 1.94
C ILE A 37 -1.66 -5.93 2.87
N VAL A 38 -0.38 -5.84 2.51
CA VAL A 38 0.65 -5.12 3.25
C VAL A 38 1.08 -3.86 2.52
N GLY A 39 1.06 -3.86 1.19
CA GLY A 39 1.43 -2.71 0.37
C GLY A 39 1.30 -3.00 -1.11
N ASP A 40 1.82 -2.09 -1.93
CA ASP A 40 1.78 -2.18 -3.39
C ASP A 40 3.10 -1.70 -4.02
N SER A 41 3.22 -1.86 -5.34
CA SER A 41 4.37 -1.40 -6.12
C SER A 41 4.46 0.12 -6.24
N LEU A 42 3.37 0.87 -6.00
CA LEU A 42 3.39 2.34 -6.02
C LEU A 42 4.21 2.92 -4.86
N GLY A 43 4.20 2.22 -3.71
CA GLY A 43 4.99 2.56 -2.54
C GLY A 43 6.44 2.07 -2.57
N LEU A 44 6.87 1.33 -3.59
CA LEU A 44 8.20 0.72 -3.64
C LEU A 44 9.30 1.77 -3.82
N SER A 45 10.27 1.78 -2.92
CA SER A 45 11.39 2.72 -2.94
C SER A 45 12.68 2.08 -3.43
N SER A 46 12.98 0.87 -2.96
CA SER A 46 14.15 0.10 -3.35
C SER A 46 13.91 -1.39 -3.14
N ALA A 47 14.62 -2.22 -3.89
CA ALA A 47 14.66 -3.66 -3.70
C ALA A 47 16.14 -4.08 -3.58
N ASP A 48 16.43 -4.88 -2.57
CA ASP A 48 17.77 -5.42 -2.30
C ASP A 48 17.72 -6.93 -2.52
N GLU A 49 18.44 -7.40 -3.55
CA GLU A 49 18.49 -8.81 -3.93
C GLU A 49 19.37 -9.63 -2.98
N ASP A 50 20.45 -9.05 -2.46
CA ASP A 50 21.39 -9.71 -1.54
C ASP A 50 20.67 -10.11 -0.24
N LEU A 51 19.86 -9.16 0.29
CA LEU A 51 19.09 -9.34 1.52
C LEU A 51 17.70 -9.95 1.28
N ARG A 52 17.27 -10.08 0.02
CA ARG A 52 15.91 -10.51 -0.36
C ARG A 52 14.84 -9.69 0.34
N HIS A 53 14.99 -8.38 0.26
CA HIS A 53 14.12 -7.44 0.94
C HIS A 53 13.63 -6.36 -0.03
N ILE A 54 12.36 -6.01 0.10
CA ILE A 54 11.77 -4.87 -0.59
C ILE A 54 11.51 -3.76 0.42
N THR A 55 11.77 -2.53 0.05
CA THR A 55 11.57 -1.37 0.93
C THR A 55 10.44 -0.51 0.41
N LEU A 56 9.40 -0.36 1.21
CA LEU A 56 8.21 0.43 0.93
C LEU A 56 8.19 1.72 1.73
N ARG A 57 7.69 2.80 1.12
CA ARG A 57 7.47 4.09 1.77
C ARG A 57 6.26 4.06 2.71
N GLY A 58 5.24 3.31 2.34
CA GLY A 58 4.03 3.11 3.12
C GLY A 58 3.62 1.65 3.11
N ALA A 59 3.14 1.17 4.26
CA ALA A 59 2.60 -0.16 4.41
C ALA A 59 1.38 -0.14 5.35
N CYS A 60 0.45 -1.05 5.15
CA CYS A 60 -0.77 -1.20 5.94
C CYS A 60 -0.81 -2.58 6.63
N GLY A 61 -1.59 -2.70 7.71
CA GLY A 61 -1.76 -3.98 8.40
C GLY A 61 -0.48 -4.54 9.06
N ILE A 62 0.46 -3.66 9.43
CA ILE A 62 1.72 -4.02 10.10
C ILE A 62 1.75 -3.44 11.52
N VAL A 63 2.20 -4.24 12.47
CA VAL A 63 2.51 -3.86 13.84
C VAL A 63 4.03 -3.83 14.05
N ARG A 64 4.55 -2.75 14.64
CA ARG A 64 5.97 -2.65 15.01
C ARG A 64 6.23 -3.39 16.32
N GLY A 65 7.27 -4.22 16.32
CA GLY A 65 7.75 -4.90 17.51
C GLY A 65 8.26 -3.93 18.57
N PRO A 66 8.05 -4.21 19.87
CA PRO A 66 8.41 -3.29 20.95
C PRO A 66 9.92 -3.22 21.20
N CYS A 67 10.68 -4.24 20.80
CA CYS A 67 12.11 -4.34 21.05
C CYS A 67 12.92 -3.90 19.83
N THR A 68 13.96 -3.10 20.07
CA THR A 68 15.00 -2.84 19.07
C THR A 68 16.01 -3.98 19.11
N ARG A 69 16.35 -4.52 17.93
CA ARG A 69 17.39 -5.55 17.75
C ARG A 69 18.52 -5.00 16.90
N THR A 70 19.69 -5.60 17.03
CA THR A 70 20.87 -5.26 16.21
C THR A 70 21.19 -6.45 15.31
N SER A 71 21.44 -6.20 14.03
CA SER A 71 21.93 -7.25 13.13
C SER A 71 23.40 -7.51 13.42
N GLU A 72 23.71 -8.73 13.84
CA GLU A 72 25.08 -9.17 14.17
C GLU A 72 25.75 -9.87 12.98
N GLU A 73 24.97 -10.34 12.01
CA GLU A 73 25.42 -11.16 10.90
C GLU A 73 24.77 -10.71 9.58
N GLY A 74 25.49 -10.87 8.46
CA GLY A 74 24.99 -10.55 7.12
C GLY A 74 25.39 -9.17 6.57
N ASN A 75 24.79 -8.79 5.44
CA ASN A 75 25.10 -7.55 4.71
C ASN A 75 24.64 -6.28 5.45
N ASP A 76 23.79 -6.43 6.47
CA ASP A 76 23.25 -5.37 7.32
C ASP A 76 23.89 -5.33 8.72
N ARG A 77 25.03 -6.00 8.93
CA ARG A 77 25.74 -6.05 10.22
C ARG A 77 25.98 -4.66 10.80
N GLY A 78 25.66 -4.50 12.09
CA GLY A 78 25.79 -3.24 12.83
C GLY A 78 24.59 -2.30 12.69
N SER A 79 23.59 -2.69 11.91
CA SER A 79 22.31 -1.96 11.81
C SER A 79 21.41 -2.31 12.97
N THR A 80 20.76 -1.32 13.56
CA THR A 80 19.68 -1.52 14.54
C THR A 80 18.34 -1.41 13.85
N PHE A 81 17.38 -2.25 14.22
CA PHE A 81 16.07 -2.32 13.59
C PHE A 81 14.96 -2.72 14.58
N HIS A 82 13.73 -2.41 14.21
CA HIS A 82 12.52 -2.97 14.82
C HIS A 82 11.93 -4.04 13.91
N GLU A 83 11.52 -5.17 14.49
CA GLU A 83 10.79 -6.20 13.76
C GLU A 83 9.39 -5.72 13.37
N LEU A 84 8.90 -6.18 12.21
CA LEU A 84 7.58 -5.90 11.70
C LEU A 84 6.74 -7.17 11.69
N PHE A 85 5.58 -7.11 12.32
CA PHE A 85 4.66 -8.24 12.41
C PHE A 85 3.38 -7.95 11.63
N CYS A 86 2.79 -8.98 11.02
CA CYS A 86 1.46 -8.87 10.43
C CYS A 86 0.42 -8.66 11.54
N GLU A 87 -0.47 -7.69 11.39
CA GLU A 87 -1.58 -7.47 12.34
C GLU A 87 -2.58 -8.66 12.36
N GLY A 88 -2.56 -9.52 11.33
CA GLY A 88 -3.53 -10.62 11.18
C GLY A 88 -3.08 -11.91 11.85
N CYS A 89 -1.90 -12.40 11.48
CA CYS A 89 -1.36 -13.67 11.97
C CYS A 89 -0.16 -13.49 12.93
N SER A 90 0.27 -12.26 13.21
CA SER A 90 1.46 -11.96 14.05
C SER A 90 2.78 -12.52 13.51
N THR A 91 2.83 -12.86 12.23
CA THR A 91 4.03 -13.41 11.57
C THR A 91 5.01 -12.31 11.24
N LEU A 92 6.30 -12.61 11.35
CA LEU A 92 7.38 -11.68 11.04
C LEU A 92 7.41 -11.40 9.52
N LEU A 93 7.07 -10.18 9.13
CA LEU A 93 7.07 -9.73 7.74
C LEU A 93 8.40 -9.06 7.34
N GLY A 94 9.14 -8.52 8.30
CA GLY A 94 10.39 -7.82 8.03
C GLY A 94 10.85 -6.94 9.17
N LYS A 95 11.44 -5.79 8.82
CA LYS A 95 12.09 -4.87 9.76
C LYS A 95 12.06 -3.41 9.30
N VAL A 96 12.14 -2.48 10.25
CA VAL A 96 12.38 -1.06 10.01
C VAL A 96 13.74 -0.71 10.58
N TYR A 97 14.66 -0.30 9.73
CA TYR A 97 16.00 0.09 10.18
C TYR A 97 16.01 1.47 10.81
N LEU A 98 16.69 1.58 11.95
CA LEU A 98 16.95 2.83 12.66
C LEU A 98 18.34 3.36 12.35
N THR A 99 19.36 2.50 12.50
CA THR A 99 20.73 2.78 12.08
C THR A 99 21.06 1.87 10.91
N THR A 100 21.66 2.44 9.86
CA THR A 100 22.02 1.72 8.64
C THR A 100 23.42 2.08 8.19
N PRO A 101 24.18 1.16 7.58
CA PRO A 101 25.41 1.50 6.88
C PRO A 101 25.10 2.39 5.66
N PRO A 102 26.11 3.10 5.10
CA PRO A 102 25.91 3.99 3.96
C PRO A 102 25.23 3.34 2.74
N ARG A 103 25.45 2.05 2.50
CA ARG A 103 24.80 1.30 1.41
C ARG A 103 23.28 1.15 1.57
N LEU A 104 22.80 1.07 2.82
CA LEU A 104 21.40 0.86 3.18
C LEU A 104 20.74 2.15 3.72
N ASP A 105 21.38 3.31 3.52
CA ASP A 105 20.88 4.59 4.01
C ASP A 105 19.49 4.91 3.44
N GLY A 106 19.26 4.54 2.17
CA GLY A 106 17.97 4.71 1.50
C GLY A 106 16.82 3.91 2.11
N ALA A 107 17.10 2.86 2.90
CA ALA A 107 16.08 2.06 3.57
C ALA A 107 15.81 2.48 5.03
N ARG A 108 16.50 3.52 5.51
CA ARG A 108 16.35 3.99 6.90
C ARG A 108 14.96 4.55 7.14
N ASN A 109 14.36 4.19 8.27
CA ASN A 109 13.01 4.58 8.68
C ASN A 109 11.90 4.20 7.68
N LEU A 110 12.19 3.33 6.72
CA LEU A 110 11.22 2.79 5.77
C LEU A 110 10.84 1.36 6.16
N PHE A 111 9.76 0.85 5.56
CA PHE A 111 9.28 -0.51 5.81
C PHE A 111 10.03 -1.48 4.90
N THR A 112 11.02 -2.18 5.46
CA THR A 112 11.75 -3.20 4.74
C THR A 112 11.15 -4.58 5.02
N LEU A 113 10.51 -5.16 4.02
CA LEU A 113 9.81 -6.44 4.12
C LEU A 113 10.63 -7.54 3.44
N SER A 114 10.62 -8.73 4.04
CA SER A 114 11.25 -9.91 3.44
C SER A 114 10.38 -10.45 2.32
N THR A 115 10.98 -10.77 1.18
CA THR A 115 10.26 -11.40 0.06
C THR A 115 9.76 -12.79 0.40
N ASP A 116 10.40 -13.49 1.35
CA ASP A 116 10.04 -14.85 1.74
C ASP A 116 8.74 -14.90 2.57
N ALA A 117 8.45 -13.82 3.29
CA ALA A 117 7.23 -13.68 4.11
C ALA A 117 6.05 -13.07 3.34
N LEU A 118 6.25 -12.75 2.06
CA LEU A 118 5.29 -12.05 1.21
C LEU A 118 4.91 -12.86 -0.03
N GLU A 119 3.71 -12.62 -0.52
CA GLU A 119 3.20 -13.10 -1.79
C GLU A 119 2.84 -11.89 -2.66
N SER A 120 3.28 -11.88 -3.92
CA SER A 120 2.99 -10.82 -4.88
C SER A 120 1.82 -11.20 -5.77
N PHE A 121 0.80 -10.34 -5.84
CA PHE A 121 -0.32 -10.49 -6.75
C PHE A 121 -0.30 -9.38 -7.80
N GLU A 122 -0.11 -9.76 -9.05
CA GLU A 122 -0.15 -8.82 -10.17
C GLU A 122 -1.59 -8.53 -10.55
N LEU A 123 -1.94 -7.25 -10.58
CA LEU A 123 -3.21 -6.78 -11.10
C LEU A 123 -3.14 -6.86 -12.62
N GLY A 124 -4.06 -7.64 -13.21
CA GLY A 124 -4.20 -7.74 -14.65
C GLY A 124 -4.36 -6.35 -15.26
N THR A 125 -3.60 -6.07 -16.32
CA THR A 125 -3.84 -4.89 -17.12
C THR A 125 -5.15 -5.03 -17.86
N TYR A 126 -5.90 -3.94 -17.92
CA TYR A 126 -7.13 -3.86 -18.68
C TYR A 126 -6.78 -3.82 -20.17
N ASP A 127 -6.38 -4.96 -20.73
CA ASP A 127 -6.21 -5.06 -22.17
C ASP A 127 -7.62 -5.09 -22.77
N HIS A 128 -7.92 -4.15 -23.65
CA HIS A 128 -9.26 -4.01 -24.24
C HIS A 128 -9.60 -5.16 -25.21
N VAL A 129 -8.84 -6.24 -25.22
CA VAL A 129 -9.05 -7.38 -26.12
C VAL A 129 -9.93 -8.42 -25.45
N CYS A 130 -11.20 -8.07 -25.27
CA CYS A 130 -12.26 -9.07 -25.30
C CYS A 130 -12.44 -9.55 -26.75
N GLU A 131 -11.46 -10.31 -27.28
CA GLU A 131 -11.76 -11.25 -28.36
C GLU A 131 -12.60 -12.35 -27.72
N VAL A 132 -13.92 -12.17 -27.79
CA VAL A 132 -14.86 -13.26 -27.61
C VAL A 132 -14.52 -14.28 -28.69
N PRO A 133 -14.04 -15.51 -28.39
CA PRO A 133 -13.95 -16.54 -29.40
C PRO A 133 -15.36 -16.76 -29.90
N GLN A 134 -15.66 -16.30 -31.12
CA GLN A 134 -16.95 -16.59 -31.71
C GLN A 134 -17.06 -18.11 -31.79
N PRO A 135 -18.13 -18.72 -31.25
CA PRO A 135 -18.37 -20.13 -31.46
C PRO A 135 -18.48 -20.34 -32.97
N VAL A 136 -17.52 -21.08 -33.53
CA VAL A 136 -17.48 -21.49 -34.92
C VAL A 136 -18.72 -22.31 -35.25
N MET A 137 -19.83 -21.69 -35.65
CA MET A 137 -20.90 -22.37 -36.37
C MET A 137 -21.69 -21.36 -37.21
N ALA A 138 -21.69 -21.64 -38.52
CA ALA A 138 -22.52 -21.07 -39.59
C ALA A 138 -22.17 -19.65 -40.10
N ALA A 139 -21.58 -19.60 -41.29
CA ALA A 139 -21.49 -18.39 -42.13
C ALA A 139 -22.90 -17.85 -42.47
N PRO A 140 -23.07 -16.52 -42.63
CA PRO A 140 -23.25 -16.03 -44.00
C PRO A 140 -22.72 -14.60 -44.30
N ILE A 141 -22.14 -14.45 -45.50
CA ILE A 141 -22.06 -13.26 -46.39
C ILE A 141 -21.11 -12.10 -45.95
N PRO A 142 -20.20 -11.63 -46.84
CA PRO A 142 -19.32 -10.51 -46.56
C PRO A 142 -20.07 -9.19 -46.77
N SER A 143 -20.52 -8.57 -45.70
CA SER A 143 -20.87 -7.15 -45.70
C SER A 143 -19.65 -6.38 -45.19
N SER A 144 -19.17 -5.50 -46.04
CA SER A 144 -18.16 -4.49 -45.77
C SER A 144 -18.44 -3.67 -44.51
N GLU A 145 -17.36 -3.09 -43.97
CA GLU A 145 -17.29 -1.89 -43.13
C GLU A 145 -18.02 -1.88 -41.76
N SER A 146 -17.31 -2.16 -40.65
CA SER A 146 -17.63 -1.62 -39.30
C SER A 146 -16.72 -2.15 -38.16
N GLY A 147 -15.40 -2.22 -38.37
CA GLY A 147 -14.45 -2.60 -37.32
C GLY A 147 -14.39 -1.58 -36.16
N GLU A 148 -14.48 -0.29 -36.47
CA GLU A 148 -14.24 0.79 -35.50
C GLU A 148 -15.44 1.06 -34.57
N SER A 149 -16.67 0.94 -35.07
CA SER A 149 -17.89 1.23 -34.29
C SER A 149 -18.15 0.20 -33.18
N SER A 150 -17.76 -1.06 -33.39
CA SER A 150 -18.00 -2.14 -32.42
C SER A 150 -17.14 -2.02 -31.16
N ILE A 151 -15.90 -1.53 -31.30
CA ILE A 151 -14.96 -1.27 -30.20
C ILE A 151 -15.48 -0.11 -29.34
N SER A 152 -15.99 0.95 -29.99
CA SER A 152 -16.58 2.11 -29.30
C SER A 152 -17.84 1.75 -28.51
N ILE A 153 -18.72 0.90 -29.06
CA ILE A 153 -19.93 0.44 -28.34
C ILE A 153 -19.55 -0.39 -27.11
N LYS A 154 -18.57 -1.30 -27.22
CA LYS A 154 -18.08 -2.10 -26.08
C LYS A 154 -17.43 -1.24 -24.99
N ALA A 155 -16.64 -0.23 -25.40
CA ALA A 155 -16.04 0.73 -24.46
C ALA A 155 -17.12 1.53 -23.71
N MET A 156 -18.14 2.03 -24.41
CA MET A 156 -19.27 2.72 -23.77
C MET A 156 -20.06 1.81 -22.84
N GLN A 157 -20.30 0.55 -23.20
CA GLN A 157 -20.96 -0.43 -22.33
C GLN A 157 -20.18 -0.64 -21.03
N MET A 158 -18.85 -0.66 -21.09
CA MET A 158 -18.00 -0.82 -19.93
C MET A 158 -18.06 0.37 -18.98
N GLU A 159 -18.08 1.58 -19.52
CA GLU A 159 -18.33 2.80 -18.74
C GLU A 159 -19.73 2.79 -18.12
N LEU A 160 -20.75 2.28 -18.83
CA LEU A 160 -22.09 2.12 -18.26
C LEU A 160 -22.11 1.14 -17.09
N VAL A 161 -21.34 0.05 -17.12
CA VAL A 161 -21.21 -0.87 -15.97
C VAL A 161 -20.55 -0.16 -14.78
N LYS A 162 -19.53 0.67 -15.01
CA LYS A 162 -18.91 1.47 -13.93
C LYS A 162 -19.93 2.42 -13.30
N VAL A 163 -20.74 3.11 -14.11
CA VAL A 163 -21.81 4.00 -13.64
C VAL A 163 -22.87 3.22 -12.88
N GLN A 164 -23.28 2.04 -13.36
CA GLN A 164 -24.23 1.17 -12.64
C GLN A 164 -23.69 0.76 -11.28
N ASN A 165 -22.42 0.35 -11.19
CA ASN A 165 -21.79 -0.02 -9.92
C ASN A 165 -21.72 1.17 -8.95
N MET A 166 -21.35 2.36 -9.44
CA MET A 166 -21.40 3.58 -8.63
C MET A 166 -22.82 3.91 -8.17
N MET A 167 -23.82 3.75 -9.03
CA MET A 167 -25.21 3.98 -8.67
C MET A 167 -25.70 3.01 -7.59
N LEU A 168 -25.24 1.75 -7.58
CA LEU A 168 -25.52 0.80 -6.50
C LEU A 168 -24.90 1.25 -5.17
N VAL A 169 -23.65 1.72 -5.18
CA VAL A 169 -22.98 2.26 -3.97
C VAL A 169 -23.70 3.51 -3.46
N PHE A 170 -24.11 4.42 -4.37
CA PHE A 170 -24.91 5.58 -3.99
C PHE A 170 -26.28 5.18 -3.44
N HIS A 171 -26.94 4.20 -4.05
CA HIS A 171 -28.24 3.70 -3.58
C HIS A 171 -28.15 3.14 -2.17
N ASP A 172 -27.13 2.34 -1.85
CA ASP A 172 -26.94 1.80 -0.50
C ASP A 172 -26.66 2.93 0.52
N ARG A 173 -25.80 3.88 0.16
CA ARG A 173 -25.47 5.03 1.02
C ARG A 173 -26.69 5.93 1.27
N ILE A 174 -27.49 6.23 0.24
CA ILE A 174 -28.72 7.02 0.36
C ILE A 174 -29.75 6.26 1.18
N SER A 175 -29.94 4.98 0.91
CA SER A 175 -30.88 4.13 1.67
C SER A 175 -30.48 4.02 3.14
N GLY A 176 -29.19 3.96 3.44
CA GLY A 176 -28.66 4.02 4.81
C GLY A 176 -29.00 5.34 5.50
N LEU A 177 -28.80 6.48 4.82
CA LEU A 177 -29.14 7.80 5.34
C LEU A 177 -30.65 7.98 5.55
N GLU A 178 -31.48 7.52 4.62
CA GLU A 178 -32.94 7.57 4.74
C GLU A 178 -33.45 6.73 5.91
N ARG A 179 -32.86 5.55 6.13
CA ARG A 179 -33.16 4.70 7.30
C ARG A 179 -32.79 5.41 8.60
N ALA A 180 -31.60 6.00 8.68
CA ALA A 180 -31.14 6.74 9.86
C ALA A 180 -32.00 7.99 10.16
N LEU A 181 -32.52 8.65 9.13
CA LEU A 181 -33.46 9.77 9.27
C LEU A 181 -34.83 9.29 9.77
N LYS A 182 -35.33 8.16 9.25
CA LYS A 182 -36.61 7.55 9.67
C LYS A 182 -36.57 7.02 11.11
N THR A 183 -35.42 6.54 11.59
CA THR A 183 -35.25 6.05 12.97
C THR A 183 -34.97 7.16 13.99
N GLY A 184 -34.92 8.44 13.58
CA GLY A 184 -34.86 9.58 14.50
C GLY A 184 -33.57 9.70 15.33
N THR A 185 -32.50 8.99 14.97
CA THR A 185 -31.23 8.96 15.73
C THR A 185 -30.26 10.09 15.38
N VAL A 186 -30.69 11.09 14.60
CA VAL A 186 -29.91 12.33 14.39
C VAL A 186 -30.44 13.40 15.34
N GLY A 187 -30.00 13.32 16.59
CA GLY A 187 -30.26 14.32 17.62
C GLY A 187 -29.07 14.48 18.55
N ALA A 188 -28.52 15.70 18.55
CA ALA A 188 -27.59 16.30 19.53
C ALA A 188 -26.07 16.10 19.35
N ARG A 189 -25.50 16.74 18.31
CA ARG A 189 -24.26 17.52 18.50
C ARG A 189 -24.66 18.97 18.79
N THR A 190 -24.82 19.31 20.07
CA THR A 190 -24.87 20.71 20.50
C THR A 190 -23.48 21.31 20.36
N GLY A 191 -23.26 22.04 19.26
CA GLY A 191 -22.20 23.05 19.18
C GLY A 191 -22.63 24.27 19.99
N GLY A 192 -22.17 24.37 21.23
CA GLY A 192 -22.38 25.52 22.11
C GLY A 192 -21.12 26.37 22.20
N GLY A 193 -20.90 27.25 21.23
CA GLY A 193 -19.98 28.36 21.37
C GLY A 193 -20.67 29.53 22.07
N THR A 194 -20.31 29.82 23.31
CA THR A 194 -20.51 31.15 23.90
C THR A 194 -19.25 31.59 24.63
N ARG A 195 -18.62 32.62 24.07
CA ARG A 195 -17.69 33.49 24.78
C ARG A 195 -18.47 34.25 25.85
N ARG A 196 -17.96 34.27 27.08
CA ARG A 196 -17.99 35.41 28.01
C ARG A 196 -17.04 35.08 29.17
N GLY A 197 -15.98 35.89 29.31
CA GLY A 197 -15.14 35.87 30.49
C GLY A 197 -15.84 36.55 31.66
N ALA A 198 -15.44 36.18 32.88
CA ALA A 198 -15.51 37.00 34.08
C ALA A 198 -14.55 36.42 35.12
N TRP A 199 -13.69 37.29 35.64
CA TRP A 199 -12.75 37.02 36.71
C TRP A 199 -13.49 36.76 38.03
N GLY A 200 -12.89 35.94 38.90
CA GLY A 200 -13.32 35.74 40.28
C GLY A 200 -12.24 35.00 41.06
N VAL A 201 -11.45 35.76 41.80
CA VAL A 201 -10.45 35.33 42.76
C VAL A 201 -11.10 34.95 44.10
N ASP A 202 -10.34 34.16 44.86
CA ASP A 202 -10.39 33.92 46.32
C ASP A 202 -11.29 32.82 46.90
N GLY A 203 -10.60 31.83 47.51
CA GLY A 203 -10.52 31.77 48.97
C GLY A 203 -11.31 30.66 49.69
N THR A 204 -10.56 29.77 50.36
CA THR A 204 -10.95 28.87 51.50
C THR A 204 -11.85 27.68 51.13
N GLU A 205 -11.64 26.42 51.54
CA GLU A 205 -11.34 25.90 52.88
C GLU A 205 -10.53 24.57 52.90
N THR A 206 -9.76 24.49 53.98
CA THR A 206 -9.18 23.41 54.80
C THR A 206 -9.64 21.94 54.71
N THR A 207 -8.61 21.09 54.90
CA THR A 207 -8.52 19.83 55.69
C THR A 207 -9.12 18.52 55.17
N ALA A 208 -8.24 17.59 54.78
CA ALA A 208 -8.33 16.18 55.16
C ALA A 208 -6.93 15.54 55.15
N ALA A 209 -6.48 15.11 56.33
CA ALA A 209 -5.23 14.40 56.58
C ALA A 209 -5.41 12.88 56.48
N GLY A 210 -4.36 12.14 56.09
CA GLY A 210 -4.30 10.69 56.26
C GLY A 210 -3.36 9.97 55.27
N GLY A 211 -2.05 10.01 55.52
CA GLY A 211 -1.04 9.29 54.74
C GLY A 211 -0.92 7.79 55.11
N PRO A 212 -0.27 6.97 54.26
CA PRO A 212 -0.22 5.52 54.40
C PRO A 212 0.90 5.01 55.33
N THR A 213 0.59 4.04 56.19
CA THR A 213 1.54 3.38 57.08
C THR A 213 2.28 2.23 56.40
N PHE A 214 3.61 2.34 56.37
CA PHE A 214 4.57 1.33 55.93
C PHE A 214 4.87 0.32 57.06
N LYS A 215 4.57 -0.97 56.87
CA LYS A 215 4.99 -2.03 57.81
C LYS A 215 6.15 -2.83 57.21
N ARG A 216 7.35 -2.67 57.80
CA ARG A 216 8.48 -3.60 57.68
C ARG A 216 8.23 -4.80 58.61
N LYS A 217 8.42 -6.02 58.12
CA LYS A 217 8.52 -7.22 58.96
C LYS A 217 9.86 -7.90 58.71
N LYS A 218 10.67 -7.96 59.77
CA LYS A 218 11.59 -9.08 60.03
C LYS A 218 10.76 -10.23 60.60
#